data_AF-A0A4V6HSB5-F1
#
_entry.id   AF-A0A4V6HSB5-F1
#
_cell.length_a   1.000
_cell.length_b   1.000
_cell.length_c   1.000
_cell.angle_alpha   90.00
_cell.angle_beta   90.00
_cell.angle_gamma   90.00
#
_symmetry.space_group_name_H-M   'P 1'
#
loop_
_entity.id
_entity.type
_entity.pdbx_description
1 polymer ?
#
loop_
_entity_poly.entity_id
_entity_poly.type
_entity_poly.pdbx_seq_one_letter_code
_entity_poly.pdbx_strand_id
1 'polypeptide(L)'
;MNNELLEALNILEKEKNISKDTLLEAIEQSLIQACKNHFGKADNVKVSINPDTCEYHVFMEKTVVEKVEDSVMEISLVNAMLIDSKYDVGDIVNVEVKSKEFGRIATQNAKNVILQKIREEERKVLFNQYYGKEKDVVTGIVQRYLGKNVSINMGKVDAILNENEMVKGEIFKPTERIKVYVLEVKDTPKGPKILVSRTHPELVKRLFESEVTEVKDGTVEIKSIAREAGSRTKIAVWSNNSDVDPVGACVGLNGARVNTIVNELRGEKIDIINWDENPAILIENALSPAKVISVIADNDEKTAKVVVPDYQLSLAIGKEGQNARLAARLTGFKIDIKSETQARESGDFYDDPYEEDIFEEEAEEGFFEEENYNETADEQESFAQNIMEDQEAYTEDELFHEDELMEEDGFDEDILEEEASLEGSPDPEDK
;
A
#
# COMPACT_ATOMS: atom_id res chain seq x y z
N MET A 1 -47.05 -9.65 -8.79
CA MET A 1 -45.89 -10.24 -9.48
C MET A 1 -45.35 -9.35 -10.60
N ASN A 2 -46.09 -9.04 -11.70
CA ASN A 2 -45.52 -8.21 -12.78
C ASN A 2 -45.24 -6.74 -12.38
N ASN A 3 -46.12 -6.11 -11.59
CA ASN A 3 -45.88 -4.73 -11.13
C ASN A 3 -44.71 -4.60 -10.14
N GLU A 4 -44.46 -5.61 -9.30
CA GLU A 4 -43.37 -5.58 -8.31
C GLU A 4 -42.01 -5.69 -8.99
N LEU A 5 -41.92 -6.50 -10.07
CA LEU A 5 -40.71 -6.60 -10.88
C LEU A 5 -40.43 -5.29 -11.61
N LEU A 6 -41.46 -4.69 -12.22
CA LEU A 6 -41.36 -3.40 -12.91
C LEU A 6 -40.89 -2.30 -11.94
N GLU A 7 -41.50 -2.23 -10.75
CA GLU A 7 -41.14 -1.26 -9.72
C GLU A 7 -39.71 -1.46 -9.23
N ALA A 8 -39.28 -2.71 -9.01
CA ALA A 8 -37.91 -3.03 -8.66
C ALA A 8 -36.90 -2.63 -9.75
N LEU A 9 -37.21 -2.89 -11.03
CA LEU A 9 -36.36 -2.48 -12.15
C LEU A 9 -36.24 -0.96 -12.25
N ASN A 10 -37.34 -0.23 -12.07
CA ASN A 10 -37.35 1.23 -12.07
C ASN A 10 -36.55 1.82 -10.89
N ILE A 11 -36.60 1.18 -9.71
CA ILE A 11 -35.78 1.57 -8.56
C ILE A 11 -34.29 1.36 -8.87
N LEU A 12 -33.93 0.21 -9.45
CA LEU A 12 -32.54 -0.10 -9.80
C LEU A 12 -31.98 0.85 -10.86
N GLU A 13 -32.79 1.23 -11.83
CA GLU A 13 -32.41 2.22 -12.83
C GLU A 13 -32.13 3.60 -12.19
N LYS A 14 -32.99 4.04 -11.25
CA LYS A 14 -32.82 5.32 -10.54
C LYS A 14 -31.66 5.34 -9.56
N GLU A 15 -31.49 4.28 -8.76
CA GLU A 15 -30.52 4.26 -7.65
C GLU A 15 -29.14 3.79 -8.07
N LYS A 16 -29.08 2.82 -8.99
CA LYS A 16 -27.84 2.12 -9.38
C LYS A 16 -27.41 2.42 -10.81
N ASN A 17 -28.19 3.22 -11.55
CA ASN A 17 -27.91 3.63 -12.93
C ASN A 17 -27.73 2.43 -13.88
N ILE A 18 -28.47 1.34 -13.64
CA ILE A 18 -28.47 0.14 -14.47
C ILE A 18 -29.66 0.22 -15.41
N SER A 19 -29.41 0.24 -16.72
CA SER A 19 -30.50 0.30 -17.70
C SER A 19 -31.43 -0.89 -17.56
N LYS A 20 -32.73 -0.60 -17.56
CA LYS A 20 -33.78 -1.61 -17.51
C LYS A 20 -33.69 -2.60 -18.68
N ASP A 21 -33.36 -2.12 -19.88
CA ASP A 21 -33.24 -2.95 -21.08
C ASP A 21 -32.14 -4.01 -20.90
N THR A 22 -30.96 -3.60 -20.40
CA THR A 22 -29.88 -4.56 -20.11
C THR A 22 -30.24 -5.60 -19.05
N LEU A 23 -31.10 -5.26 -18.09
CA LEU A 23 -31.59 -6.22 -17.08
C LEU A 23 -32.59 -7.20 -17.69
N LEU A 24 -33.51 -6.71 -18.53
CA LEU A 24 -34.50 -7.55 -19.22
C LEU A 24 -33.83 -8.53 -20.18
N GLU A 25 -32.85 -8.08 -20.97
CA GLU A 25 -32.06 -8.95 -21.85
C GLU A 25 -31.33 -10.03 -21.04
N ALA A 26 -30.73 -9.68 -19.90
CA ALA A 26 -30.04 -10.65 -19.06
C ALA A 26 -31.01 -11.68 -18.43
N ILE A 27 -32.22 -11.24 -18.05
CA ILE A 27 -33.28 -12.12 -17.54
C ILE A 27 -33.74 -13.06 -18.65
N GLU A 28 -33.95 -12.56 -19.86
CA GLU A 28 -34.33 -13.36 -21.03
C GLU A 28 -33.31 -14.48 -21.30
N GLN A 29 -32.02 -14.14 -21.36
CA GLN A 29 -30.94 -15.13 -21.55
C GLN A 29 -30.88 -16.16 -20.43
N SER A 30 -31.11 -15.74 -19.18
CA SER A 30 -31.16 -16.66 -18.04
C SER A 30 -32.36 -17.61 -18.10
N LEU A 31 -33.52 -17.13 -18.57
CA LEU A 31 -34.72 -17.94 -18.76
C LEU A 31 -34.53 -18.97 -19.89
N ILE A 32 -33.93 -18.58 -21.01
CA ILE A 32 -33.56 -19.50 -22.09
C ILE A 32 -32.67 -20.62 -21.55
N GLN A 33 -31.63 -20.26 -20.79
CA GLN A 33 -30.71 -21.23 -20.19
C GLN A 33 -31.39 -22.14 -19.15
N ALA A 34 -32.38 -21.61 -18.42
CA ALA A 34 -33.17 -22.39 -17.47
C ALA A 34 -34.08 -23.41 -18.17
N CYS A 35 -34.75 -23.00 -19.25
CA CYS A 35 -35.52 -23.89 -20.11
C CYS A 35 -34.65 -25.01 -20.68
N LYS A 36 -33.45 -24.67 -21.16
CA LYS A 36 -32.48 -25.65 -21.67
C LYS A 36 -32.18 -26.73 -20.63
N ASN A 37 -31.90 -26.33 -19.39
CA ASN A 37 -31.57 -27.29 -18.33
C ASN A 37 -32.77 -28.17 -17.94
N HIS A 38 -33.99 -27.65 -18.05
CA HIS A 38 -35.21 -28.34 -17.63
C HIS A 38 -35.83 -29.22 -18.74
N PHE A 39 -35.73 -28.80 -20.00
CA PHE A 39 -36.38 -29.43 -21.15
C PHE A 39 -35.38 -30.04 -22.16
N GLY A 40 -34.08 -29.88 -21.94
CA GLY A 40 -33.01 -30.64 -22.59
C GLY A 40 -32.25 -29.90 -23.69
N LYS A 41 -32.93 -29.37 -24.71
CA LYS A 41 -32.29 -28.71 -25.87
C LYS A 41 -32.51 -27.19 -25.84
N ALA A 42 -31.46 -26.45 -26.21
CA ALA A 42 -31.42 -24.99 -26.14
C ALA A 42 -32.02 -24.32 -27.38
N ASP A 43 -31.86 -24.98 -28.53
CA ASP A 43 -31.94 -24.32 -29.83
C ASP A 43 -33.38 -23.98 -30.23
N ASN A 44 -34.36 -24.54 -29.52
CA ASN A 44 -35.76 -24.34 -29.81
C ASN A 44 -36.51 -23.53 -28.75
N VAL A 45 -35.84 -22.87 -27.82
CA VAL A 45 -36.49 -22.04 -26.80
C VAL A 45 -36.40 -20.57 -27.18
N LYS A 46 -37.54 -19.87 -27.23
CA LYS A 46 -37.64 -18.42 -27.35
C LYS A 46 -38.34 -17.84 -26.13
N VAL A 47 -37.76 -16.81 -25.54
CA VAL A 47 -38.36 -16.06 -24.44
C VAL A 47 -38.66 -14.67 -24.95
N SER A 48 -39.84 -14.14 -24.67
CA SER A 48 -40.23 -12.77 -25.02
C SER A 48 -40.69 -12.08 -23.76
N ILE A 49 -40.08 -10.95 -23.41
CA ILE A 49 -40.46 -10.14 -22.25
C ILE A 49 -40.95 -8.79 -22.73
N ASN A 50 -42.16 -8.39 -22.32
CA ASN A 50 -42.67 -7.06 -22.60
C ASN A 50 -41.98 -6.05 -21.66
N PRO A 51 -41.31 -5.01 -22.18
CA PRO A 51 -40.57 -4.06 -21.35
C PRO A 51 -41.47 -3.20 -20.46
N ASP A 52 -42.70 -2.91 -20.85
CA ASP A 52 -43.61 -2.03 -20.10
C ASP A 52 -44.38 -2.78 -19.02
N THR A 53 -44.78 -4.02 -19.29
CA THR A 53 -45.57 -4.82 -18.34
C THR A 53 -44.73 -5.83 -17.56
N CYS A 54 -43.49 -6.07 -17.99
CA CYS A 54 -42.62 -7.16 -17.51
C CYS A 54 -43.28 -8.56 -17.60
N GLU A 55 -44.31 -8.71 -18.43
CA GLU A 55 -44.91 -10.01 -18.72
C GLU A 55 -43.99 -10.79 -19.65
N TYR A 56 -43.69 -12.04 -19.28
CA TYR A 56 -42.84 -12.90 -20.08
C TYR A 56 -43.61 -14.10 -20.60
N HIS A 57 -43.34 -14.46 -21.85
CA HIS A 57 -43.82 -15.68 -22.49
C HIS A 57 -42.63 -16.52 -22.92
N VAL A 58 -42.74 -17.83 -22.72
CA VAL A 58 -41.73 -18.80 -23.14
C VAL A 58 -42.36 -19.73 -24.16
N PHE A 59 -41.73 -19.80 -25.33
CA PHE A 59 -42.15 -20.60 -26.46
C PHE A 59 -41.10 -21.66 -26.76
N MET A 60 -41.55 -22.88 -27.06
CA MET A 60 -40.71 -23.91 -27.65
C MET A 60 -41.09 -24.07 -29.13
N GLU A 61 -40.13 -23.83 -30.00
CA GLU A 61 -40.21 -24.14 -31.42
C GLU A 61 -40.23 -25.66 -31.61
N LYS A 62 -41.24 -26.17 -32.31
CA LYS A 62 -41.32 -27.59 -32.65
C LYS A 62 -41.62 -27.77 -34.11
N THR A 63 -40.92 -28.69 -34.75
CA THR A 63 -41.15 -29.06 -36.15
C THR A 63 -42.38 -29.98 -36.23
N VAL A 64 -43.29 -29.65 -37.14
CA VAL A 64 -44.49 -30.46 -37.38
C VAL A 64 -44.10 -31.70 -38.19
N VAL A 65 -44.36 -32.88 -37.63
CA VAL A 65 -44.06 -34.18 -38.25
C VAL A 65 -45.29 -35.10 -38.23
N GLU A 66 -45.32 -36.09 -39.11
CA GLU A 66 -46.39 -37.11 -39.09
C GLU A 66 -46.24 -38.06 -37.89
N LYS A 67 -45.00 -38.46 -37.58
CA LYS A 67 -44.67 -39.37 -36.49
C LYS A 67 -43.56 -38.76 -35.64
N VAL A 68 -43.86 -38.51 -34.38
CA VAL A 68 -42.94 -37.90 -33.41
C VAL A 68 -41.90 -38.93 -32.96
N GLU A 69 -40.63 -38.65 -33.20
CA GLU A 69 -39.47 -39.39 -32.71
C GLU A 69 -38.80 -38.66 -31.53
N ASP A 70 -38.73 -37.32 -31.57
CA ASP A 70 -38.22 -36.48 -30.49
C ASP A 70 -39.31 -35.56 -29.94
N SER A 71 -39.91 -35.92 -28.79
CA SER A 71 -40.99 -35.14 -28.17
C SER A 71 -40.58 -33.74 -27.72
N VAL A 72 -39.28 -33.43 -27.64
CA VAL A 72 -38.77 -32.09 -27.27
C VAL A 72 -38.78 -31.16 -28.48
N MET A 73 -38.36 -31.65 -29.65
CA MET A 73 -38.19 -30.84 -30.87
C MET A 73 -39.34 -30.99 -31.88
N GLU A 74 -40.20 -31.98 -31.72
CA GLU A 74 -41.22 -32.32 -32.70
C GLU A 74 -42.63 -32.31 -32.11
N ILE A 75 -43.61 -32.04 -32.96
CA ILE A 75 -45.04 -32.10 -32.65
C ILE A 75 -45.78 -32.82 -33.78
N SER A 76 -46.81 -33.59 -33.44
CA SER A 76 -47.64 -34.22 -34.47
C SER A 76 -48.49 -33.18 -35.20
N LEU A 77 -48.78 -33.42 -36.49
CA LEU A 77 -49.68 -32.58 -37.29
C LEU A 77 -51.02 -32.32 -36.58
N VAL A 78 -51.59 -33.35 -35.95
CA VAL A 78 -52.85 -33.24 -35.19
C VAL A 78 -52.73 -32.23 -34.05
N ASN A 79 -51.64 -32.28 -33.29
CA ASN A 79 -51.44 -31.37 -32.17
C ASN A 79 -51.07 -29.94 -32.62
N ALA A 80 -50.39 -29.80 -33.77
CA ALA A 80 -50.11 -28.50 -34.37
C ALA A 80 -51.41 -27.82 -34.86
N MET A 81 -52.29 -28.58 -35.53
CA MET A 81 -53.59 -28.08 -36.00
C MET A 81 -54.55 -27.65 -34.88
N LEU A 82 -54.37 -28.17 -33.66
CA LEU A 82 -55.12 -27.71 -32.47
C LEU A 82 -54.72 -26.29 -32.03
N ILE A 83 -53.52 -25.83 -32.41
CA ILE A 83 -53.02 -24.48 -32.10
C ILE A 83 -53.49 -23.52 -33.20
N ASP A 84 -53.21 -23.84 -34.46
CA ASP A 84 -53.77 -23.15 -35.63
C ASP A 84 -53.99 -24.16 -36.77
N SER A 85 -55.17 -24.12 -37.38
CA SER A 85 -55.56 -24.93 -38.54
C SER A 85 -54.68 -24.76 -39.80
N LYS A 86 -53.77 -23.78 -39.82
CA LYS A 86 -52.92 -23.47 -40.98
C LYS A 86 -51.58 -24.21 -41.04
N TYR A 87 -51.24 -25.00 -40.03
CA TYR A 87 -49.95 -25.69 -39.98
C TYR A 87 -49.91 -26.94 -40.86
N ASP A 88 -48.87 -27.05 -41.69
CA ASP A 88 -48.56 -28.22 -42.51
C ASP A 88 -47.31 -28.96 -41.99
N VAL A 89 -47.10 -30.19 -42.49
CA VAL A 89 -45.90 -30.98 -42.15
C VAL A 89 -44.65 -30.25 -42.64
N GLY A 90 -43.68 -30.08 -41.74
CA GLY A 90 -42.46 -29.32 -41.98
C GLY A 90 -42.47 -27.90 -41.42
N ASP A 91 -43.61 -27.37 -40.98
CA ASP A 91 -43.70 -26.05 -40.35
C ASP A 91 -43.09 -26.03 -38.94
N ILE A 92 -42.75 -24.83 -38.46
CA ILE A 92 -42.30 -24.59 -37.08
C ILE A 92 -43.47 -23.99 -36.29
N VAL A 93 -43.90 -24.69 -35.25
CA VAL A 93 -44.94 -24.22 -34.32
C VAL A 93 -44.30 -23.68 -33.04
N ASN A 94 -44.83 -22.58 -32.50
CA ASN A 94 -44.43 -22.06 -31.18
C ASN A 94 -45.38 -22.58 -30.11
N VAL A 95 -44.94 -23.55 -29.30
CA VAL A 95 -45.72 -24.08 -28.17
C VAL A 95 -45.40 -23.30 -26.90
N GLU A 96 -46.39 -22.62 -26.33
CA GLU A 96 -46.20 -21.85 -25.09
C GLU A 96 -46.06 -22.77 -23.85
N VAL A 97 -45.02 -22.54 -23.04
CA VAL A 97 -44.73 -23.32 -21.84
C VAL A 97 -45.47 -22.72 -20.63
N LYS A 98 -46.64 -23.28 -20.30
CA LYS A 98 -47.45 -22.87 -19.13
C LYS A 98 -47.28 -23.83 -17.96
N SER A 99 -46.11 -23.82 -17.32
CA SER A 99 -45.87 -24.61 -16.10
C SER A 99 -45.72 -23.72 -14.87
N LYS A 100 -46.47 -24.02 -13.80
CA LYS A 100 -46.33 -23.32 -12.50
C LYS A 100 -44.94 -23.54 -11.89
N GLU A 101 -44.35 -24.70 -12.12
CA GLU A 101 -42.98 -25.03 -11.68
C GLU A 101 -41.96 -24.15 -12.41
N PHE A 102 -42.18 -23.93 -13.71
CA PHE A 102 -41.37 -23.04 -14.52
C PHE A 102 -41.47 -21.58 -14.06
N GLY A 103 -42.66 -21.13 -13.63
CA GLY A 103 -42.83 -19.78 -13.05
C GLY A 103 -41.97 -19.53 -11.79
N ARG A 104 -41.80 -20.56 -10.95
CA ARG A 104 -40.92 -20.48 -9.76
C ARG A 104 -39.44 -20.40 -10.17
N ILE A 105 -39.02 -21.22 -11.13
CA ILE A 105 -37.66 -21.23 -11.68
C ILE A 105 -37.34 -19.86 -12.30
N ALA A 106 -38.27 -19.32 -13.09
CA ALA A 106 -38.14 -18.02 -13.72
C ALA A 106 -37.92 -16.89 -12.70
N THR A 107 -38.69 -16.90 -11.62
CA THR A 107 -38.57 -15.90 -10.54
C THR A 107 -37.21 -16.00 -9.83
N GLN A 108 -36.75 -17.20 -9.51
CA GLN A 108 -35.45 -17.41 -8.85
C GLN A 108 -34.28 -17.00 -9.74
N ASN A 109 -34.35 -17.30 -11.03
CA ASN A 109 -33.34 -16.91 -12.00
C ASN A 109 -33.32 -15.40 -12.22
N ALA A 110 -34.47 -14.76 -12.40
CA ALA A 110 -34.56 -13.31 -12.49
C ALA A 110 -33.94 -12.62 -11.27
N LYS A 111 -34.24 -13.10 -10.05
CA LYS A 111 -33.59 -12.60 -8.83
C LYS A 111 -32.06 -12.74 -8.88
N ASN A 112 -31.55 -13.89 -9.29
CA ASN A 112 -30.11 -14.14 -9.35
C ASN A 112 -29.42 -13.26 -10.41
N VAL A 113 -30.04 -13.08 -11.58
CA VAL A 113 -29.55 -12.19 -12.64
C VAL A 113 -29.51 -10.75 -12.16
N ILE A 114 -30.58 -10.27 -11.53
CA ILE A 114 -30.63 -8.91 -10.97
C ILE A 114 -29.51 -8.73 -9.95
N LEU A 115 -29.36 -9.65 -8.99
CA LEU A 115 -28.29 -9.59 -8.00
C LEU A 115 -26.90 -9.65 -8.62
N GLN A 116 -26.72 -10.43 -9.68
CA GLN A 116 -25.47 -10.51 -10.42
C GLN A 116 -25.17 -9.18 -11.11
N LYS A 117 -26.14 -8.57 -11.80
CA LYS A 117 -25.96 -7.29 -12.49
C LYS A 117 -25.64 -6.15 -11.52
N ILE A 118 -26.32 -6.13 -10.36
CA ILE A 118 -26.00 -5.18 -9.29
C ILE A 118 -24.54 -5.33 -8.85
N ARG A 119 -24.08 -6.57 -8.62
CA ARG A 119 -22.68 -6.83 -8.24
C ARG A 119 -21.69 -6.44 -9.34
N GLU A 120 -22.02 -6.65 -10.60
CA GLU A 120 -21.17 -6.24 -11.74
C GLU A 120 -21.00 -4.73 -11.79
N GLU A 121 -22.09 -3.97 -11.66
CA GLU A 121 -22.02 -2.50 -11.66
C GLU A 121 -21.32 -1.96 -10.41
N GLU A 122 -21.57 -2.55 -9.24
CA GLU A 122 -20.82 -2.20 -8.02
C GLU A 122 -19.31 -2.46 -8.19
N ARG A 123 -18.92 -3.56 -8.84
CA ARG A 123 -17.50 -3.86 -9.12
C ARG A 123 -16.88 -2.85 -10.08
N LYS A 124 -17.60 -2.42 -11.12
CA LYS A 124 -17.11 -1.39 -12.05
C LYS A 124 -16.87 -0.06 -11.34
N VAL A 125 -17.81 0.35 -10.48
CA VAL A 125 -17.67 1.57 -9.66
C VAL A 125 -16.44 1.46 -8.76
N LEU A 126 -16.25 0.32 -8.10
CA LEU A 126 -15.08 0.07 -7.25
C LEU A 126 -13.78 0.07 -8.07
N PHE A 127 -13.77 -0.57 -9.24
CA PHE A 127 -12.61 -0.55 -10.14
C PHE A 127 -12.22 0.88 -10.49
N ASN A 128 -13.16 1.70 -10.97
CA ASN A 128 -12.90 3.09 -11.32
C ASN A 128 -12.38 3.90 -10.13
N GLN A 129 -12.93 3.67 -8.93
CA GLN A 129 -12.51 4.35 -7.70
C GLN A 129 -11.04 4.05 -7.36
N TYR A 130 -10.61 2.79 -7.46
CA TYR A 130 -9.22 2.41 -7.13
C TYR A 130 -8.26 2.62 -8.29
N TYR A 131 -8.74 2.56 -9.53
CA TYR A 131 -7.95 2.91 -10.71
C TYR A 131 -7.46 4.36 -10.64
N GLY A 132 -8.30 5.29 -10.15
CA GLY A 132 -7.87 6.67 -9.87
C GLY A 132 -6.85 6.82 -8.73
N LYS A 133 -6.65 5.76 -7.93
CA LYS A 133 -5.64 5.69 -6.86
C LYS A 133 -4.43 4.84 -7.26
N GLU A 134 -4.34 4.43 -8.52
CA GLU A 134 -3.16 3.73 -9.02
C GLU A 134 -1.93 4.63 -8.85
N LYS A 135 -0.82 4.03 -8.43
CA LYS A 135 0.42 4.73 -8.07
C LYS A 135 0.30 5.68 -6.88
N ASP A 136 -0.72 5.53 -6.04
CA ASP A 136 -0.87 6.34 -4.83
C ASP A 136 -0.70 5.51 -3.55
N VAL A 137 -0.51 6.20 -2.43
CA VAL A 137 -0.46 5.59 -1.10
C VAL A 137 -1.83 5.60 -0.47
N VAL A 138 -2.26 4.43 -0.02
CA VAL A 138 -3.55 4.25 0.62
C VAL A 138 -3.36 3.48 1.91
N THR A 139 -4.09 3.89 2.95
CA THR A 139 -4.13 3.17 4.22
C THR A 139 -5.11 2.00 4.12
N GLY A 140 -4.67 0.83 4.54
CA GLY A 140 -5.50 -0.38 4.64
C GLY A 140 -5.36 -1.06 5.99
N ILE A 141 -6.25 -2.02 6.26
CA ILE A 141 -6.25 -2.83 7.48
C ILE A 141 -5.86 -4.25 7.12
N VAL A 142 -4.81 -4.77 7.74
CA VAL A 142 -4.38 -6.17 7.57
C VAL A 142 -5.49 -7.09 8.04
N GLN A 143 -5.97 -7.98 7.19
CA GLN A 143 -6.97 -8.98 7.57
C GLN A 143 -6.33 -10.29 7.99
N ARG A 144 -5.58 -10.92 7.07
CA ARG A 144 -5.04 -12.28 7.24
C ARG A 144 -3.91 -12.56 6.26
N TYR A 145 -3.12 -13.58 6.57
CA TYR A 145 -2.19 -14.19 5.63
C TYR A 145 -2.90 -15.18 4.71
N LEU A 146 -2.55 -15.14 3.44
CA LEU A 146 -2.96 -16.06 2.38
C LEU A 146 -1.72 -16.80 1.91
N GLY A 147 -1.32 -17.83 2.67
CA GLY A 147 -0.03 -18.49 2.49
C GLY A 147 1.10 -17.51 2.80
N LYS A 148 1.83 -17.08 1.77
CA LYS A 148 2.92 -16.10 1.90
C LYS A 148 2.51 -14.66 1.60
N ASN A 149 1.31 -14.45 1.07
CA ASN A 149 0.79 -13.13 0.75
C ASN A 149 -0.04 -12.59 1.91
N VAL A 150 -0.27 -11.29 1.95
CA VAL A 150 -1.10 -10.64 2.97
C VAL A 150 -2.33 -10.01 2.31
N SER A 151 -3.50 -10.29 2.87
CA SER A 151 -4.76 -9.66 2.48
C SER A 151 -4.96 -8.39 3.30
N ILE A 152 -5.13 -7.25 2.63
CA ILE A 152 -5.28 -5.94 3.24
C ILE A 152 -6.62 -5.37 2.80
N ASN A 153 -7.50 -5.09 3.76
CA ASN A 153 -8.78 -4.47 3.49
C ASN A 153 -8.62 -2.97 3.24
N MET A 154 -9.12 -2.51 2.10
CA MET A 154 -9.13 -1.09 1.71
C MET A 154 -10.50 -0.44 1.94
N GLY A 155 -11.34 -1.05 2.79
CA GLY A 155 -12.75 -0.72 3.00
C GLY A 155 -13.67 -1.69 2.28
N LYS A 156 -13.91 -1.44 0.98
CA LYS A 156 -14.87 -2.24 0.16
C LYS A 156 -14.24 -3.37 -0.65
N VAL A 157 -12.92 -3.34 -0.83
CA VAL A 157 -12.15 -4.30 -1.65
C VAL A 157 -10.91 -4.70 -0.86
N ASP A 158 -10.53 -5.97 -0.98
CA ASP A 158 -9.27 -6.46 -0.42
C ASP A 158 -8.15 -6.34 -1.46
N ALA A 159 -7.06 -5.68 -1.05
CA ALA A 159 -5.80 -5.64 -1.77
C ALA A 159 -4.90 -6.81 -1.36
N ILE A 160 -4.01 -7.21 -2.26
CA ILE A 160 -3.06 -8.28 -2.01
C ILE A 160 -1.66 -7.69 -2.00
N LEU A 161 -0.94 -7.91 -0.90
CA LEU A 161 0.49 -7.68 -0.77
C LEU A 161 1.21 -9.01 -0.98
N ASN A 162 1.97 -9.11 -2.07
CA ASN A 162 2.72 -10.33 -2.39
C ASN A 162 4.03 -10.41 -1.58
N GLU A 163 4.58 -11.62 -1.42
CA GLU A 163 5.87 -11.84 -0.75
C GLU A 163 7.01 -10.96 -1.33
N ASN A 164 7.08 -10.82 -2.66
CA ASN A 164 8.11 -10.00 -3.33
C ASN A 164 7.93 -8.49 -3.12
N GLU A 165 6.71 -8.06 -2.81
CA GLU A 165 6.35 -6.66 -2.59
C GLU A 165 6.32 -6.29 -1.10
N MET A 166 6.60 -7.28 -0.24
CA MET A 166 6.72 -7.16 1.19
C MET A 166 8.18 -6.90 1.57
N VAL A 167 8.39 -5.99 2.50
CA VAL A 167 9.73 -5.72 3.03
C VAL A 167 10.19 -6.91 3.87
N LYS A 168 11.42 -7.38 3.62
CA LYS A 168 11.98 -8.51 4.36
C LYS A 168 12.08 -8.16 5.84
N GLY A 169 11.52 -9.00 6.70
CA GLY A 169 11.51 -8.81 8.15
C GLY A 169 10.27 -8.10 8.71
N GLU A 170 9.41 -7.52 7.86
CA GLU A 170 8.12 -7.01 8.34
C GLU A 170 7.18 -8.18 8.68
N ILE A 171 6.64 -8.17 9.90
CA ILE A 171 5.58 -9.08 10.33
C ILE A 171 4.33 -8.25 10.59
N PHE A 172 3.27 -8.51 9.83
CA PHE A 172 1.99 -7.86 10.01
C PHE A 172 1.10 -8.64 10.96
N LYS A 173 0.40 -7.92 11.85
CA LYS A 173 -0.63 -8.52 12.70
C LYS A 173 -2.02 -8.27 12.09
N PRO A 174 -2.97 -9.23 12.19
CA PRO A 174 -4.36 -8.94 11.86
C PRO A 174 -4.86 -7.69 12.60
N THR A 175 -5.74 -6.92 11.97
CA THR A 175 -6.30 -5.63 12.43
C THR A 175 -5.33 -4.43 12.43
N GLU A 176 -4.07 -4.65 12.11
CA GLU A 176 -3.09 -3.58 12.00
C GLU A 176 -3.39 -2.65 10.82
N ARG A 177 -3.24 -1.33 11.03
CA ARG A 177 -3.33 -0.33 9.96
C ARG A 177 -1.96 -0.11 9.35
N ILE A 178 -1.87 -0.22 8.03
CA ILE A 178 -0.62 0.00 7.30
C ILE A 178 -0.86 0.87 6.07
N LYS A 179 0.09 1.73 5.75
CA LYS A 179 0.10 2.42 4.45
C LYS A 179 0.77 1.53 3.41
N VAL A 180 0.18 1.46 2.23
CA VAL A 180 0.72 0.68 1.11
C VAL A 180 0.63 1.48 -0.18
N TYR A 181 1.58 1.24 -1.07
CA TYR A 181 1.60 1.82 -2.41
C TYR A 181 0.78 0.95 -3.37
N VAL A 182 -0.18 1.53 -4.10
CA VAL A 182 -0.97 0.82 -5.10
C VAL A 182 -0.14 0.67 -6.37
N LEU A 183 0.37 -0.54 -6.63
CA LEU A 183 1.17 -0.83 -7.82
C LEU A 183 0.30 -0.85 -9.08
N GLU A 184 -0.79 -1.60 -9.03
CA GLU A 184 -1.60 -1.91 -10.20
C GLU A 184 -3.02 -2.30 -9.77
N VAL A 185 -4.02 -1.88 -10.56
CA VAL A 185 -5.43 -2.27 -10.37
C VAL A 185 -5.92 -3.03 -11.60
N LYS A 186 -6.21 -4.32 -11.45
CA LYS A 186 -6.72 -5.17 -12.53
C LYS A 186 -8.22 -5.38 -12.42
N ASP A 187 -8.93 -5.25 -13.52
CA ASP A 187 -10.31 -5.73 -13.60
C ASP A 187 -10.33 -7.25 -13.78
N THR A 188 -11.13 -7.94 -12.97
CA THR A 188 -11.27 -9.40 -13.06
C THR A 188 -12.74 -9.78 -12.93
N PRO A 189 -13.17 -10.97 -13.43
CA PRO A 189 -14.55 -11.43 -13.28
C PRO A 189 -15.05 -11.55 -11.84
N LYS A 190 -14.15 -11.54 -10.85
CA LYS A 190 -14.47 -11.57 -9.41
C LYS A 190 -14.52 -10.17 -8.77
N GLY A 191 -14.16 -9.12 -9.50
CA GLY A 191 -14.02 -7.74 -9.03
C GLY A 191 -12.60 -7.19 -9.22
N PRO A 192 -12.37 -5.92 -8.88
CA PRO A 192 -11.06 -5.30 -9.00
C PRO A 192 -10.05 -6.02 -8.09
N LYS A 193 -8.93 -6.45 -8.66
CA LYS A 193 -7.80 -6.99 -7.93
C LYS A 193 -6.75 -5.89 -7.79
N ILE A 194 -6.53 -5.44 -6.56
CA ILE A 194 -5.59 -4.38 -6.24
C ILE A 194 -4.29 -5.03 -5.77
N LEU A 195 -3.21 -4.80 -6.51
CA LEU A 195 -1.86 -5.20 -6.11
C LEU A 195 -1.20 -4.02 -5.40
N VAL A 196 -0.65 -4.28 -4.22
CA VAL A 196 0.01 -3.25 -3.41
C VAL A 196 1.44 -3.65 -3.06
N SER A 197 2.26 -2.65 -2.72
CA SER A 197 3.66 -2.82 -2.35
C SER A 197 4.05 -1.98 -1.15
N ARG A 198 4.98 -2.52 -0.37
CA ARG A 198 5.75 -1.77 0.63
C ARG A 198 7.23 -1.62 0.29
N THR A 199 7.72 -2.33 -0.72
CA THR A 199 9.11 -2.25 -1.18
C THR A 199 9.37 -1.15 -2.22
N HIS A 200 8.32 -0.70 -2.92
CA HIS A 200 8.47 0.24 -4.03
C HIS A 200 9.02 1.63 -3.60
N PRO A 201 9.98 2.24 -4.31
CA PRO A 201 10.55 3.56 -3.95
C PRO A 201 9.52 4.69 -3.84
N GLU A 202 8.52 4.70 -4.74
CA GLU A 202 7.44 5.71 -4.73
C GLU A 202 6.59 5.70 -3.47
N LEU A 203 6.58 4.61 -2.68
CA LEU A 203 5.97 4.64 -1.34
C LEU A 203 6.58 5.76 -0.50
N VAL A 204 7.91 5.87 -0.50
CA VAL A 204 8.63 6.90 0.26
C VAL A 204 8.26 8.28 -0.24
N LYS A 205 8.26 8.48 -1.57
CA LYS A 205 7.87 9.75 -2.20
C LYS A 205 6.50 10.22 -1.75
N ARG A 206 5.49 9.35 -1.85
CA ARG A 206 4.10 9.65 -1.47
C ARG A 206 3.92 9.85 0.03
N LEU A 207 4.72 9.19 0.87
CA LEU A 207 4.75 9.46 2.31
C LEU A 207 5.28 10.88 2.59
N PHE A 208 6.33 11.32 1.90
CA PHE A 208 6.82 12.69 1.98
C PHE A 208 5.78 13.71 1.47
N GLU A 209 5.12 13.45 0.33
CA GLU A 209 4.02 14.30 -0.18
C GLU A 209 2.83 14.40 0.80
N SER A 210 2.64 13.38 1.66
CA SER A 210 1.58 13.40 2.67
C SER A 210 1.97 14.14 3.95
N GLU A 211 3.24 14.04 4.35
CA GLU A 211 3.77 14.59 5.61
C GLU A 211 4.30 16.02 5.46
N VAL A 212 4.86 16.38 4.30
CA VAL A 212 5.58 17.63 4.04
C VAL A 212 4.80 18.49 3.06
N THR A 213 4.31 19.63 3.52
CA THR A 213 3.50 20.58 2.74
C THR A 213 4.21 21.11 1.51
N GLU A 214 5.50 21.40 1.66
CA GLU A 214 6.39 21.96 0.65
C GLU A 214 6.68 20.95 -0.47
N VAL A 215 6.63 19.64 -0.16
CA VAL A 215 6.72 18.59 -1.18
C VAL A 215 5.40 18.43 -1.92
N LYS A 216 4.28 18.58 -1.21
CA LYS A 216 2.93 18.46 -1.77
C LYS A 216 2.57 19.58 -2.75
N ASP A 217 2.98 20.81 -2.46
CA ASP A 217 2.70 21.98 -3.31
C ASP A 217 3.75 22.18 -4.42
N GLY A 218 4.84 21.41 -4.39
CA GLY A 218 5.90 21.44 -5.41
C GLY A 218 6.97 22.52 -5.16
N THR A 219 6.97 23.18 -4.00
CA THR A 219 8.06 24.08 -3.59
C THR A 219 9.37 23.30 -3.46
N VAL A 220 9.31 22.11 -2.86
CA VAL A 220 10.41 21.15 -2.76
C VAL A 220 10.09 19.95 -3.64
N GLU A 221 11.00 19.62 -4.56
CA GLU A 221 10.87 18.50 -5.48
C GLU A 221 11.82 17.37 -5.07
N ILE A 222 11.31 16.14 -4.98
CA ILE A 222 12.15 14.95 -4.83
C ILE A 222 12.63 14.52 -6.22
N LYS A 223 13.90 14.84 -6.54
CA LYS A 223 14.53 14.60 -7.85
C LYS A 223 14.90 13.14 -8.07
N SER A 224 15.35 12.45 -7.03
CA SER A 224 15.79 11.05 -7.12
C SER A 224 15.61 10.31 -5.80
N ILE A 225 15.35 8.99 -5.88
CA ILE A 225 15.21 8.10 -4.73
C ILE A 225 15.96 6.80 -5.02
N ALA A 226 16.87 6.44 -4.12
CA ALA A 226 17.52 5.13 -4.10
C ALA A 226 17.13 4.40 -2.82
N ARG A 227 16.48 3.25 -2.97
CA ARG A 227 15.89 2.51 -1.85
C ARG A 227 16.38 1.06 -1.80
N GLU A 228 16.81 0.66 -0.61
CA GLU A 228 16.93 -0.74 -0.16
C GLU A 228 15.92 -0.95 0.98
N ALA A 229 14.72 -1.39 0.59
CA ALA A 229 13.55 -1.39 1.47
C ALA A 229 13.76 -2.18 2.77
N GLY A 230 13.32 -1.61 3.89
CA GLY A 230 13.48 -2.15 5.24
C GLY A 230 14.86 -1.89 5.86
N SER A 231 15.80 -1.32 5.11
CA SER A 231 17.13 -1.03 5.61
C SER A 231 17.44 0.46 5.52
N ARG A 232 17.59 0.98 4.29
CA ARG A 232 18.01 2.36 4.07
C ARG A 232 17.53 2.91 2.74
N THR A 233 17.14 4.18 2.75
CA THR A 233 16.76 4.95 1.57
C THR A 233 17.55 6.26 1.54
N LYS A 234 18.05 6.64 0.37
CA LYS A 234 18.56 7.98 0.10
C LYS A 234 17.58 8.71 -0.81
N ILE A 235 17.30 9.97 -0.50
CA ILE A 235 16.50 10.86 -1.33
C ILE A 235 17.28 12.13 -1.64
N ALA A 236 17.18 12.59 -2.89
CA ALA A 236 17.77 13.85 -3.33
C ALA A 236 16.64 14.86 -3.58
N VAL A 237 16.70 15.99 -2.88
CA VAL A 237 15.67 17.02 -2.88
C VAL A 237 16.22 18.35 -3.40
N TRP A 238 15.37 19.10 -4.10
CA TRP A 238 15.67 20.42 -4.65
C TRP A 238 14.55 21.38 -4.31
N SER A 239 14.86 22.66 -4.05
CA SER A 239 13.84 23.68 -3.85
C SER A 239 13.73 24.57 -5.09
N ASN A 240 12.50 24.78 -5.57
CA ASN A 240 12.20 25.76 -6.60
C ASN A 240 12.19 27.20 -6.06
N ASN A 241 12.25 27.37 -4.74
CA ASN A 241 12.30 28.65 -4.05
C ASN A 241 13.62 28.80 -3.28
N SER A 242 14.40 29.83 -3.59
CA SER A 242 15.69 30.12 -2.94
C SER A 242 15.56 30.38 -1.43
N ASP A 243 14.39 30.81 -0.97
CA ASP A 243 14.14 31.12 0.44
C ASP A 243 13.80 29.87 1.28
N VAL A 244 13.68 28.70 0.65
CA VAL A 244 13.27 27.45 1.30
C VAL A 244 14.41 26.45 1.21
N ASP A 245 14.91 26.02 2.37
CA ASP A 245 15.84 24.89 2.49
C ASP A 245 15.08 23.56 2.29
N PRO A 246 15.36 22.81 1.21
CA PRO A 246 14.62 21.58 0.92
C PRO A 246 14.92 20.46 1.92
N VAL A 247 16.15 20.38 2.45
CA VAL A 247 16.52 19.35 3.45
C VAL A 247 15.84 19.67 4.77
N GLY A 248 15.96 20.91 5.27
CA GLY A 248 15.30 21.36 6.48
C GLY A 248 13.78 21.17 6.45
N ALA A 249 13.13 21.49 5.32
CA ALA A 249 11.70 21.28 5.14
C ALA A 249 11.28 19.81 5.27
N CYS A 250 12.07 18.88 4.73
CA CYS A 250 11.79 17.44 4.79
C CYS A 250 12.13 16.81 6.14
N VAL A 251 13.18 17.28 6.81
CA VAL A 251 13.60 16.78 8.13
C VAL A 251 12.65 17.27 9.22
N GLY A 252 12.27 18.55 9.17
CA GLY A 252 11.48 19.22 10.21
C GLY A 252 12.29 19.48 11.48
N LEU A 253 11.67 20.17 12.45
CA LEU A 253 12.30 20.49 13.75
C LEU A 253 12.80 19.20 14.42
N ASN A 254 14.10 19.12 14.70
CA ASN A 254 14.76 17.96 15.31
C ASN A 254 14.46 16.62 14.62
N GLY A 255 14.21 16.62 13.30
CA GLY A 255 13.91 15.42 12.54
C GLY A 255 12.49 14.88 12.72
N ALA A 256 11.56 15.64 13.31
CA ALA A 256 10.22 15.15 13.61
C ALA A 256 9.48 14.59 12.37
N ARG A 257 9.52 15.30 11.23
CA ARG A 257 8.81 14.89 10.00
C ARG A 257 9.41 13.62 9.39
N VAL A 258 10.73 13.58 9.22
CA VAL A 258 11.41 12.38 8.69
C VAL A 258 11.23 11.18 9.62
N ASN A 259 11.25 11.38 10.95
CA ASN A 259 11.05 10.32 11.91
C ASN A 259 9.64 9.72 11.85
N THR A 260 8.60 10.52 11.56
CA THR A 260 7.24 10.00 11.28
C THR A 260 7.26 9.00 10.13
N ILE A 261 7.98 9.33 9.05
CA ILE A 261 8.09 8.46 7.86
C ILE A 261 8.94 7.23 8.16
N VAL A 262 10.06 7.37 8.86
CA VAL A 262 10.91 6.25 9.34
C VAL A 262 10.09 5.28 10.18
N ASN A 263 9.23 5.78 11.06
CA ASN A 263 8.34 4.96 11.89
C ASN A 263 7.29 4.22 11.04
N GLU A 264 6.69 4.87 10.04
CA GLU A 264 5.77 4.22 9.09
C GLU A 264 6.47 3.12 8.27
N LEU A 265 7.76 3.28 7.97
CA LEU A 265 8.61 2.27 7.32
C LEU A 265 9.28 1.31 8.32
N ARG A 266 8.82 1.29 9.58
CA ARG A 266 9.28 0.37 10.63
C ARG A 266 10.79 0.38 10.88
N GLY A 267 11.38 1.58 10.87
CA GLY A 267 12.79 1.78 11.21
C GLY A 267 13.75 1.81 10.02
N GLU A 268 13.25 1.76 8.78
CA GLU A 268 14.05 2.03 7.59
C GLU A 268 14.70 3.42 7.69
N LYS A 269 16.03 3.49 7.62
CA LYS A 269 16.76 4.76 7.75
C LYS A 269 16.63 5.58 6.47
N ILE A 270 16.42 6.88 6.60
CA ILE A 270 16.29 7.79 5.46
C ILE A 270 17.37 8.85 5.55
N ASP A 271 18.21 8.93 4.52
CA ASP A 271 19.14 10.05 4.32
C ASP A 271 18.54 11.02 3.31
N ILE A 272 18.48 12.30 3.66
CA ILE A 272 17.96 13.37 2.82
C ILE A 272 19.14 14.26 2.44
N ILE A 273 19.38 14.43 1.14
CA ILE A 273 20.53 15.18 0.62
C ILE A 273 20.06 16.25 -0.36
N ASN A 274 20.83 17.34 -0.46
CA ASN A 274 20.61 18.36 -1.48
C ASN A 274 20.98 17.80 -2.85
N TRP A 275 20.02 17.90 -3.79
CA TRP A 275 20.28 17.65 -5.19
C TRP A 275 21.03 18.85 -5.80
N ASP A 276 21.90 18.59 -6.77
CA ASP A 276 22.62 19.62 -7.52
C ASP A 276 22.73 19.20 -8.99
N GLU A 277 22.77 20.18 -9.89
CA GLU A 277 22.97 19.97 -11.32
C GLU A 277 24.40 19.49 -11.62
N ASN A 278 25.38 19.93 -10.82
CA ASN A 278 26.75 19.50 -10.91
C ASN A 278 26.89 18.07 -10.37
N PRO A 279 27.28 17.09 -11.21
CA PRO A 279 27.38 15.69 -10.79
C PRO A 279 28.42 15.48 -9.68
N ALA A 280 29.49 16.28 -9.62
CA ALA A 280 30.50 16.16 -8.57
C ALA A 280 29.91 16.49 -7.19
N ILE A 281 29.17 17.60 -7.09
CA ILE A 281 28.49 18.06 -5.87
C ILE A 281 27.39 17.07 -5.48
N LEU A 282 26.60 16.60 -6.45
CA LEU A 282 25.55 15.61 -6.19
C LEU A 282 26.12 14.30 -5.63
N ILE A 283 27.25 13.82 -6.16
CA ILE A 283 27.92 12.59 -5.71
C ILE A 283 28.52 12.76 -4.32
N GLU A 284 29.17 13.90 -4.07
CA GLU A 284 29.65 14.28 -2.73
C GLU A 284 28.50 14.22 -1.70
N ASN A 285 27.40 14.92 -1.99
CA ASN A 285 26.21 14.94 -1.13
C ASN A 285 25.65 13.51 -0.93
N ALA A 286 25.62 12.69 -1.97
CA ALA A 286 25.06 11.33 -1.92
C ALA A 286 25.84 10.37 -1.02
N LEU A 287 27.14 10.62 -0.80
CA LEU A 287 27.98 9.80 0.07
C LEU A 287 27.87 10.15 1.56
N SER A 288 27.14 11.23 1.90
CA SER A 288 26.79 11.58 3.27
C SER A 288 26.26 10.35 4.03
N PRO A 289 26.78 10.07 5.24
CA PRO A 289 27.51 10.98 6.15
C PRO A 289 29.05 11.01 6.00
N ALA A 290 29.63 10.31 5.02
CA ALA A 290 31.09 10.36 4.81
C ALA A 290 31.50 11.71 4.19
N LYS A 291 32.58 12.31 4.70
CA LYS A 291 33.22 13.48 4.11
C LYS A 291 34.05 13.06 2.91
N VAL A 292 33.91 13.82 1.83
CA VAL A 292 34.61 13.61 0.57
C VAL A 292 35.64 14.74 0.41
N ILE A 293 36.81 14.40 -0.11
CA ILE A 293 37.90 15.36 -0.35
C ILE A 293 37.82 15.85 -1.79
N SER A 294 37.67 14.92 -2.73
CA SER A 294 37.55 15.25 -4.14
C SER A 294 36.64 14.26 -4.88
N VAL A 295 35.93 14.80 -5.88
CA VAL A 295 35.12 14.02 -6.81
C VAL A 295 35.51 14.41 -8.23
N ILE A 296 35.98 13.43 -9.00
CA ILE A 296 36.24 13.57 -10.43
C ILE A 296 35.16 12.77 -11.15
N ALA A 297 34.16 13.46 -11.68
CA ALA A 297 33.04 12.85 -12.38
C ALA A 297 33.18 12.99 -13.90
N ASP A 298 33.08 11.86 -14.61
CA ASP A 298 32.98 11.80 -16.07
C ASP A 298 31.50 11.65 -16.46
N ASN A 299 30.95 12.70 -17.07
CA ASN A 299 29.54 12.74 -17.43
C ASN A 299 29.20 11.86 -18.65
N ASP A 300 30.17 11.59 -19.52
CA ASP A 300 29.98 10.81 -20.74
C ASP A 300 29.99 9.31 -20.40
N GLU A 301 30.96 8.87 -19.59
CA GLU A 301 31.05 7.47 -19.16
C GLU A 301 30.14 7.12 -17.98
N LYS A 302 29.56 8.13 -17.32
CA LYS A 302 28.81 8.00 -16.05
C LYS A 302 29.62 7.27 -14.99
N THR A 303 30.88 7.64 -14.87
CA THR A 303 31.82 7.13 -13.85
C THR A 303 32.29 8.29 -12.97
N ALA A 304 32.61 8.00 -11.72
CA ALA A 304 33.17 8.99 -10.81
C ALA A 304 34.23 8.35 -9.94
N LYS A 305 35.39 9.01 -9.82
CA LYS A 305 36.41 8.70 -8.84
C LYS A 305 36.25 9.62 -7.65
N VAL A 306 36.15 9.03 -6.47
CA VAL A 306 35.93 9.76 -5.22
C VAL A 306 37.06 9.46 -4.27
N VAL A 307 37.67 10.50 -3.71
CA VAL A 307 38.70 10.38 -2.69
C VAL A 307 38.11 10.78 -1.35
N VAL A 308 38.28 9.92 -0.36
CA VAL A 308 37.85 10.14 1.03
C VAL A 308 39.03 9.96 1.98
N PRO A 309 38.99 10.51 3.20
CA PRO A 309 40.03 10.27 4.17
C PRO A 309 40.16 8.78 4.49
N ASP A 310 41.39 8.29 4.75
CA ASP A 310 41.65 6.87 5.03
C ASP A 310 40.76 6.30 6.14
N TYR A 311 40.51 7.07 7.19
CA TYR A 311 39.67 6.66 8.31
C TYR A 311 38.16 6.61 7.98
N GLN A 312 37.72 7.22 6.88
CA GLN A 312 36.32 7.23 6.44
C GLN A 312 36.03 6.30 5.26
N LEU A 313 37.05 5.64 4.68
CA LEU A 313 36.85 4.73 3.54
C LEU A 313 35.78 3.67 3.82
N SER A 314 35.82 3.05 5.00
CA SER A 314 34.82 2.06 5.41
C SER A 314 33.41 2.65 5.55
N LEU A 315 33.30 3.89 6.03
CA LEU A 315 32.02 4.59 6.18
C LEU A 315 31.43 4.97 4.82
N ALA A 316 32.27 5.49 3.91
CA ALA A 316 31.89 5.88 2.56
C ALA A 316 31.38 4.68 1.75
N ILE A 317 32.04 3.52 1.86
CA ILE A 317 31.56 2.27 1.26
C ILE A 317 30.27 1.79 1.96
N GLY A 318 30.26 1.82 3.29
CA GLY A 318 29.17 1.35 4.14
C GLY A 318 29.12 -0.17 4.29
N LYS A 319 28.27 -0.66 5.21
CA LYS A 319 28.10 -2.10 5.47
C LYS A 319 27.68 -2.81 4.18
N GLU A 320 28.44 -3.84 3.78
CA GLU A 320 28.22 -4.60 2.52
C GLU A 320 28.19 -3.71 1.24
N GLY A 321 28.83 -2.53 1.29
CA GLY A 321 28.80 -1.56 0.19
C GLY A 321 27.47 -0.84 0.02
N GLN A 322 26.57 -0.88 1.02
CA GLN A 322 25.24 -0.30 0.92
C GLN A 322 25.26 1.21 0.62
N ASN A 323 26.14 1.98 1.29
CA ASN A 323 26.17 3.43 1.11
C ASN A 323 26.59 3.80 -0.31
N ALA A 324 27.69 3.22 -0.79
CA ALA A 324 28.17 3.40 -2.16
C ALA A 324 27.14 2.96 -3.20
N ARG A 325 26.46 1.83 -2.99
CA ARG A 325 25.43 1.32 -3.91
C ARG A 325 24.20 2.22 -3.98
N LEU A 326 23.75 2.74 -2.85
CA LEU A 326 22.64 3.69 -2.80
C LEU A 326 23.03 5.01 -3.47
N ALA A 327 24.23 5.54 -3.21
CA ALA A 327 24.74 6.74 -3.87
C ALA A 327 24.84 6.56 -5.40
N ALA A 328 25.37 5.43 -5.86
CA ALA A 328 25.47 5.09 -7.28
C ALA A 328 24.08 5.00 -7.95
N ARG A 329 23.10 4.37 -7.28
CA ARG A 329 21.71 4.30 -7.79
C ARG A 329 21.01 5.66 -7.78
N LEU A 330 21.30 6.51 -6.79
CA LEU A 330 20.67 7.83 -6.63
C LEU A 330 21.14 8.81 -7.71
N THR A 331 22.44 8.80 -7.98
CA THR A 331 23.10 9.70 -8.95
C THR A 331 23.09 9.15 -10.37
N GLY A 332 23.01 7.83 -10.53
CA GLY A 332 23.14 7.15 -11.81
C GLY A 332 24.59 6.96 -12.28
N PHE A 333 25.58 7.25 -11.42
CA PHE A 333 27.01 7.09 -11.70
C PHE A 333 27.57 5.81 -11.09
N LYS A 334 28.58 5.23 -11.74
CA LYS A 334 29.45 4.24 -11.12
C LYS A 334 30.50 4.96 -10.27
N ILE A 335 30.45 4.76 -8.96
CA ILE A 335 31.30 5.47 -8.00
C ILE A 335 32.42 4.52 -7.56
N ASP A 336 33.66 4.88 -7.86
CA ASP A 336 34.88 4.25 -7.35
C ASP A 336 35.42 5.08 -6.18
N ILE A 337 35.46 4.50 -4.99
CA ILE A 337 35.85 5.19 -3.76
C ILE A 337 37.25 4.72 -3.36
N LYS A 338 38.20 5.66 -3.26
CA LYS A 338 39.57 5.43 -2.83
C LYS A 338 39.87 6.25 -1.58
N SER A 339 40.78 5.77 -0.75
CA SER A 339 41.36 6.62 0.28
C SER A 339 42.42 7.57 -0.29
N GLU A 340 42.77 8.62 0.45
CA GLU A 340 43.89 9.52 0.12
C GLU A 340 45.16 8.74 -0.25
N THR A 341 45.56 7.79 0.60
CA THR A 341 46.75 6.98 0.38
C THR A 341 46.66 6.19 -0.94
N GLN A 342 45.51 5.56 -1.22
CA GLN A 342 45.28 4.82 -2.46
C GLN A 342 45.23 5.72 -3.70
N ALA A 343 44.69 6.93 -3.56
CA ALA A 343 44.60 7.91 -4.64
C ALA A 343 45.99 8.46 -5.02
N ARG A 344 46.84 8.73 -4.02
CA ARG A 344 48.26 9.11 -4.21
C ARG A 344 49.06 8.01 -4.90
N GLU A 345 48.93 6.77 -4.46
CA GLU A 345 49.63 5.62 -5.08
C GLU A 345 49.21 5.37 -6.54
N SER A 346 47.96 5.69 -6.88
CA SER A 346 47.44 5.50 -8.25
C SER A 346 47.65 6.72 -9.16
N GLY A 347 48.25 7.81 -8.66
CA GLY A 347 48.45 9.06 -9.42
C GLY A 347 47.14 9.79 -9.75
N ASP A 348 46.04 9.43 -9.06
CA ASP A 348 44.72 10.05 -9.22
C ASP A 348 44.55 11.30 -8.34
N PHE A 349 45.52 11.57 -7.46
CA PHE A 349 45.60 12.75 -6.60
C PHE A 349 46.87 13.52 -6.97
N TYR A 350 46.72 14.71 -7.56
CA TYR A 350 47.85 15.63 -7.75
C TYR A 350 47.97 16.46 -6.48
N ASP A 351 49.08 16.33 -5.75
CA ASP A 351 49.46 17.34 -4.75
C ASP A 351 49.60 18.66 -5.52
N ASP A 352 48.84 19.68 -5.11
CA ASP A 352 49.14 21.05 -5.52
C ASP A 352 50.42 21.44 -4.77
N PRO A 353 51.56 21.68 -5.45
CA PRO A 353 52.82 21.95 -4.77
C PRO A 353 52.85 23.28 -4.00
N TYR A 354 51.76 24.05 -3.97
CA TYR A 354 51.65 25.31 -3.24
C TYR A 354 51.00 25.22 -1.84
N GLU A 355 50.53 24.04 -1.38
CA GLU A 355 50.04 23.89 0.00
C GLU A 355 51.15 23.53 1.01
N GLU A 356 52.28 22.97 0.56
CA GLU A 356 53.40 22.63 1.45
C GLU A 356 54.14 23.89 1.95
N ASP A 357 54.19 24.95 1.13
CA ASP A 357 54.86 26.21 1.47
C ASP A 357 54.14 27.03 2.56
N ILE A 358 52.82 26.85 2.75
CA ILE A 358 52.04 27.61 3.76
C ILE A 358 52.32 27.07 5.18
N PHE A 359 52.57 25.77 5.32
CA PHE A 359 52.92 25.18 6.61
C PHE A 359 54.37 25.45 7.02
N GLU A 360 55.29 25.66 6.07
CA GLU A 360 56.66 26.07 6.38
C GLU A 360 56.77 27.56 6.76
N GLU A 361 55.99 28.45 6.12
CA GLU A 361 55.96 29.89 6.50
C GLU A 361 55.37 30.13 7.90
N GLU A 362 54.30 29.43 8.30
CA GLU A 362 53.73 29.56 9.66
C GLU A 362 54.66 29.01 10.76
N ALA A 363 55.53 28.06 10.42
CA ALA A 363 56.52 27.51 11.35
C ALA A 363 57.75 28.43 11.53
N GLU A 364 58.11 29.23 10.52
CA GLU A 364 59.22 30.20 10.60
C GLU A 364 58.83 31.53 11.25
N GLU A 365 57.57 31.98 11.16
CA GLU A 365 57.10 33.21 11.83
C GLU A 365 56.80 33.05 13.34
N GLY A 366 56.82 31.82 13.88
CA GLY A 366 56.47 31.53 15.27
C GLY A 366 57.55 31.77 16.33
N PHE A 367 58.75 32.24 15.96
CA PHE A 367 59.84 32.52 16.90
C PHE A 367 60.11 34.03 16.99
N PHE A 368 59.40 34.74 17.87
CA PHE A 368 59.88 35.86 18.72
C PHE A 368 58.68 36.57 19.37
N GLU A 369 58.39 36.24 20.64
CA GLU A 369 58.23 37.17 21.78
C GLU A 369 57.69 36.40 23.01
N GLU A 370 58.60 35.73 23.73
CA GLU A 370 58.45 35.58 25.17
C GLU A 370 58.66 36.96 25.79
N GLU A 371 57.58 37.64 26.19
CA GLU A 371 57.51 38.32 27.48
C GLU A 371 56.07 38.81 27.77
N ASN A 372 55.57 38.37 28.93
CA ASN A 372 54.65 39.10 29.79
C ASN A 372 53.12 38.93 29.58
N TYR A 373 52.55 37.86 30.16
CA TYR A 373 51.25 37.91 30.85
C TYR A 373 51.24 36.91 32.02
N ASN A 374 51.90 37.28 33.11
CA ASN A 374 51.51 36.86 34.45
C ASN A 374 50.34 37.76 34.86
N GLU A 375 49.10 37.30 34.66
CA GLU A 375 47.89 37.64 35.42
C GLU A 375 46.67 37.10 34.65
N THR A 376 46.17 35.95 35.11
CA THR A 376 44.78 35.42 35.04
C THR A 376 44.80 33.89 35.07
N ALA A 377 45.58 33.30 35.98
CA ALA A 377 45.48 31.88 36.34
C ALA A 377 44.61 31.65 37.60
N ASP A 378 44.12 32.72 38.24
CA ASP A 378 43.40 32.65 39.52
C ASP A 378 41.86 32.76 39.42
N GLU A 379 41.26 32.73 38.21
CA GLU A 379 39.79 32.79 38.06
C GLU A 379 39.15 31.49 37.53
N GLN A 380 39.93 30.42 37.31
CA GLN A 380 39.38 29.13 36.85
C GLN A 380 39.41 28.02 37.92
N GLU A 381 40.13 28.18 39.03
CA GLU A 381 40.02 27.27 40.18
C GLU A 381 38.75 27.51 41.03
N SER A 382 38.12 28.70 40.97
CA SER A 382 36.88 28.99 41.71
C SER A 382 35.59 28.52 41.00
N PHE A 383 35.68 28.07 39.74
CA PHE A 383 34.51 27.55 39.01
C PHE A 383 34.41 26.02 39.09
N ALA A 384 35.54 25.32 39.26
CA ALA A 384 35.58 23.87 39.46
C ALA A 384 35.15 23.43 40.87
N GLN A 385 35.34 24.27 41.90
CA GLN A 385 34.87 23.99 43.27
C GLN A 385 33.35 24.17 43.45
N ASN A 386 32.70 25.09 42.71
CA ASN A 386 31.26 25.32 42.82
C ASN A 386 30.39 24.27 42.11
N ILE A 387 30.95 23.44 41.22
CA ILE A 387 30.20 22.35 40.55
C ILE A 387 30.24 21.05 41.36
N MET A 388 31.20 20.87 42.27
CA MET A 388 31.27 19.69 43.15
C MET A 388 30.41 19.83 44.41
N GLU A 389 30.09 21.05 44.88
CA GLU A 389 29.19 21.25 46.04
C GLU A 389 27.69 21.05 45.71
N ASP A 390 27.26 21.24 44.46
CA ASP A 390 25.84 21.06 44.06
C ASP A 390 25.47 19.60 43.71
N GLN A 391 26.44 18.68 43.62
CA GLN A 391 26.18 17.25 43.36
C GLN A 391 26.15 16.37 44.62
N GLU A 392 26.59 16.86 45.79
CA GLU A 392 26.46 16.14 47.07
C GLU A 392 25.12 16.41 47.79
N ALA A 393 24.33 17.38 47.34
CA ALA A 393 23.07 17.78 47.99
C ALA A 393 21.83 16.91 47.62
N TYR A 394 21.96 15.88 46.77
CA TYR A 394 20.82 15.02 46.35
C TYR A 394 20.93 13.55 46.76
N THR A 395 21.90 13.19 47.62
CA THR A 395 22.13 11.78 48.00
C THR A 395 22.02 11.46 49.49
N GLU A 396 21.56 12.38 50.35
CA GLU A 396 21.49 12.13 51.81
C GLU A 396 20.11 12.23 52.50
N ASP A 397 18.99 12.49 51.80
CA ASP A 397 17.66 12.39 52.42
C ASP A 397 16.79 11.34 51.70
N GLU A 398 16.87 10.10 52.17
CA GLU A 398 15.73 9.20 52.47
C GLU A 398 16.21 7.74 52.56
N LEU A 399 16.79 7.37 53.71
CA LEU A 399 16.81 5.98 54.16
C LEU A 399 16.75 5.97 55.70
N PHE A 400 15.61 5.46 56.18
CA PHE A 400 15.25 5.05 57.55
C PHE A 400 14.82 6.12 58.56
N HIS A 401 13.54 6.09 58.93
CA HIS A 401 13.11 5.44 60.17
C HIS A 401 11.65 4.97 60.07
N GLU A 402 11.46 3.66 60.29
CA GLU A 402 10.24 3.07 60.83
C GLU A 402 9.89 3.79 62.14
N ASP A 403 8.62 4.11 62.38
CA ASP A 403 7.80 3.30 63.28
C ASP A 403 6.40 3.90 63.50
N GLU A 404 5.50 3.01 63.92
CA GLU A 404 4.29 3.24 64.71
C GLU A 404 2.90 3.33 64.03
N LEU A 405 2.22 2.17 64.11
CA LEU A 405 0.97 1.95 64.85
C LEU A 405 -0.39 1.99 64.11
N MET A 406 -1.03 0.82 64.25
CA MET A 406 -2.43 0.56 64.60
C MET A 406 -3.50 0.60 63.49
N GLU A 407 -3.93 -0.63 63.17
CA GLU A 407 -5.26 -1.18 63.48
C GLU A 407 -6.52 -0.29 63.37
N GLU A 408 -7.52 -0.96 62.82
CA GLU A 408 -8.97 -0.83 62.98
C GLU A 408 -9.81 -0.08 61.91
N ASP A 409 -10.85 -0.83 61.56
CA ASP A 409 -12.20 -0.43 61.13
C ASP A 409 -12.46 0.05 59.69
N GLY A 410 -13.00 -0.87 58.88
CA GLY A 410 -14.45 -1.12 58.93
C GLY A 410 -15.31 -0.58 57.77
N PHE A 411 -16.18 -1.47 57.28
CA PHE A 411 -17.48 -1.23 56.61
C PHE A 411 -17.40 -0.60 55.19
N ASP A 412 -18.16 -1.00 54.17
CA ASP A 412 -19.31 -1.89 54.00
C ASP A 412 -19.36 -2.30 52.51
N GLU A 413 -19.45 -3.59 52.22
CA GLU A 413 -20.02 -4.09 50.97
C GLU A 413 -21.06 -5.14 51.34
N ASP A 414 -22.32 -4.74 51.23
CA ASP A 414 -23.44 -5.67 51.38
C ASP A 414 -24.59 -5.26 50.45
N ILE A 415 -25.32 -6.31 50.04
CA ILE A 415 -26.63 -6.36 49.36
C ILE A 415 -26.61 -6.48 47.82
N LEU A 416 -27.17 -7.52 47.17
CA LEU A 416 -27.56 -8.91 47.52
C LEU A 416 -28.19 -9.55 46.25
N GLU A 417 -28.46 -10.86 46.40
CA GLU A 417 -29.46 -11.72 45.73
C GLU A 417 -28.99 -12.50 44.47
N GLU A 418 -28.67 -13.81 44.61
CA GLU A 418 -29.56 -15.00 44.82
C GLU A 418 -29.98 -15.62 43.47
N GLU A 419 -30.09 -16.93 43.24
CA GLU A 419 -29.76 -18.17 43.96
C GLU A 419 -29.93 -19.33 42.95
N ALA A 420 -29.72 -20.57 43.42
CA ALA A 420 -30.14 -21.86 42.85
C ALA A 420 -29.24 -22.48 41.75
N SER A 421 -28.30 -23.35 42.10
CA SER A 421 -28.44 -24.78 42.47
C SER A 421 -28.52 -25.73 41.26
N LEU A 422 -27.54 -26.63 41.16
CA LEU A 422 -27.70 -28.09 41.26
C LEU A 422 -26.52 -28.84 40.59
N GLU A 423 -25.95 -29.72 41.42
CA GLU A 423 -25.48 -31.07 41.09
C GLU A 423 -24.29 -31.28 40.14
N GLY A 424 -23.22 -31.84 40.74
CA GLY A 424 -22.92 -33.24 40.48
C GLY A 424 -21.77 -33.53 39.52
N SER A 425 -20.56 -33.59 40.10
CA SER A 425 -19.46 -34.55 39.92
C SER A 425 -19.08 -35.13 38.52
N PRO A 426 -17.77 -35.42 38.33
CA PRO A 426 -17.14 -35.70 37.04
C PRO A 426 -17.23 -37.19 36.65
N ASP A 427 -16.90 -37.55 35.41
CA ASP A 427 -15.73 -38.36 34.97
C ASP A 427 -15.92 -38.88 33.50
N PRO A 428 -15.05 -39.73 32.89
CA PRO A 428 -14.40 -39.42 31.60
C PRO A 428 -14.68 -40.46 30.48
N GLU A 429 -13.97 -40.31 29.35
CA GLU A 429 -13.68 -41.31 28.28
C GLU A 429 -14.84 -42.07 27.57
N ASP A 430 -14.95 -41.87 26.25
CA ASP A 430 -14.85 -42.91 25.18
C ASP A 430 -15.59 -42.48 23.88
N LYS A 431 -14.80 -42.13 22.84
CA LYS A 431 -14.88 -42.63 21.44
C LYS A 431 -14.15 -41.74 20.44
#